data_AF-A0A5K0XPG0-F1
#
_entry.id   AF-A0A5K0XPG0-F1
#
_cell.length_a   1.000
_cell.length_b   1.000
_cell.length_c   1.000
_cell.angle_alpha   90.00
_cell.angle_beta   90.00
_cell.angle_gamma   90.00
#
_symmetry.space_group_name_H-M   'P 1'
#
loop_
_entity.id
_entity.type
_entity.pdbx_description
1 polymer ?
#
loop_
_entity_poly.entity_id
_entity_poly.type
_entity_poly.pdbx_seq_one_letter_code
_entity_poly.pdbx_strand_id
1 'polypeptide(L)' 'NLRVWCHLADGQWELGKILSTTDEDVVVLLLDGR' A
#
# COMPACT_ATOMS: atom_id res chain seq x y z
N ASN A 1 13.20 -3.49 3.26
CA ASN A 1 12.37 -2.35 2.78
C ASN A 1 11.39 -2.93 1.78
N LEU A 2 10.27 -3.48 2.28
CA LEU A 2 9.27 -4.15 1.43
C LEU A 2 8.31 -3.10 0.86
N ARG A 3 8.04 -3.22 -0.44
CA ARG A 3 7.13 -2.35 -1.18
C ARG A 3 6.10 -3.20 -1.90
N VAL A 4 4.92 -2.66 -2.07
CA VAL A 4 3.78 -3.32 -2.72
C VAL A 4 3.13 -2.37 -3.69
N TRP A 5 2.57 -2.91 -4.77
CA TRP A 5 1.68 -2.18 -5.65
C TRP A 5 0.25 -2.33 -5.13
N CYS A 6 -0.41 -1.22 -4.87
CA CYS A 6 -1.79 -1.16 -4.39
C CYS A 6 -2.70 -0.75 -5.56
N HIS A 7 -3.74 -1.53 -5.81
CA HIS A 7 -4.79 -1.15 -6.76
C HIS A 7 -5.86 -0.34 -6.03
N LEU A 8 -5.99 0.91 -6.41
CA LEU A 8 -6.93 1.86 -5.81
C LEU A 8 -8.32 1.70 -6.43
N ALA A 9 -9.33 2.19 -5.72
CA ALA A 9 -10.73 2.09 -6.14
C ALA A 9 -11.04 2.90 -7.43
N ASP A 10 -10.20 3.88 -7.76
CA ASP A 10 -10.27 4.67 -8.99
C ASP A 10 -9.63 3.96 -10.20
N GLY A 11 -9.13 2.73 -10.01
CA GLY A 11 -8.50 1.92 -11.05
C GLY A 11 -7.02 2.21 -11.28
N GLN A 12 -6.42 3.09 -10.47
CA GLN A 12 -4.99 3.38 -10.54
C GLN A 12 -4.18 2.39 -9.70
N TRP A 13 -2.91 2.22 -10.08
CA TRP A 13 -1.95 1.50 -9.28
C TRP A 13 -0.99 2.49 -8.63
N GLU A 14 -0.76 2.34 -7.33
CA GLU A 14 0.19 3.17 -6.59
C GLU A 14 1.20 2.32 -5.81
N LEU A 15 2.42 2.86 -5.67
CA LEU A 15 3.48 2.20 -4.92
C LEU A 15 3.34 2.55 -3.43
N GLY A 16 3.21 1.52 -2.60
CA GLY A 16 3.10 1.64 -1.17
C GLY A 16 4.27 1.01 -0.43
N LYS A 17 4.56 1.54 0.76
CA LYS A 17 5.50 0.95 1.71
C LYS A 17 4.75 0.25 2.83
N ILE A 18 5.09 -1.01 3.10
CA ILE A 18 4.51 -1.75 4.21
C ILE A 18 5.03 -1.16 5.53
N LEU A 19 4.12 -0.75 6.41
CA LEU A 19 4.43 -0.26 7.75
C LEU A 19 4.32 -1.37 8.80
N SER A 20 3.25 -2.16 8.73
CA SER A 20 3.01 -3.29 9.62
C SER A 20 2.16 -4.36 8.92
N THR A 21 2.27 -5.58 9.41
CA THR A 21 1.44 -6.73 9.03
C THR A 21 0.86 -7.32 10.30
N THR A 22 -0.45 -7.51 10.35
CA THR A 22 -1.09 -8.44 11.28
C THR A 22 -1.40 -9.74 10.53
N ASP A 23 -2.01 -10.71 11.21
CA ASP A 23 -2.38 -11.98 10.57
C ASP A 23 -3.45 -11.81 9.48
N GLU A 24 -4.25 -10.74 9.57
CA GLU A 24 -5.39 -10.50 8.67
C GLU A 24 -5.19 -9.27 7.76
N ASP A 25 -4.42 -8.28 8.21
CA ASP A 25 -4.31 -6.99 7.54
C ASP A 25 -2.85 -6.55 7.29
N VAL A 26 -2.69 -5.70 6.28
CA VAL A 26 -1.43 -5.02 6.00
C VAL A 26 -1.66 -3.52 5.98
N VAL A 27 -0.92 -2.79 6.82
CA VAL A 27 -0.94 -1.34 6.81
C VAL A 27 0.12 -0.85 5.83
N VAL A 28 -0.34 -0.16 4.78
CA VAL A 28 0.50 0.37 3.71
C VAL A 28 0.44 1.89 3.72
N LEU A 29 1.60 2.54 3.70
CA LEU A 29 1.71 3.97 3.42
C LEU A 29 1.87 4.16 1.90
N LEU A 30 0.86 4.74 1.26
CA LEU A 30 0.94 5.15 -0.14
C LEU A 30 1.96 6.28 -0.27
N LEU A 31 2.84 6.18 -1.27
CA LEU A 31 3.94 7.13 -1.42
C LEU A 31 3.54 8.41 -2.15
N ASP A 32 2.41 8.43 -2.88
CA ASP A 32 2.01 9.56 -3.74
C ASP A 32 0.94 10.49 -3.13
N GLY A 33 0.42 10.15 -1.94
CA GLY A 33 -0.21 11.10 -1.00
C GLY A 33 -1.33 12.00 -1.54
N ARG A 34 -2.11 11.56 -2.53
CA ARG A 34 -3.27 12.31 -3.03
C ARG A 34 -4.51 12.14 -2.18
#